data_AF-A0A2W6S938-F1
#
_entry.id   AF-A0A2W6S938-F1
#
_cell.length_a   1.000
_cell.length_b   1.000
_cell.length_c   1.000
_cell.angle_alpha   90.00
_cell.angle_beta   90.00
_cell.angle_gamma   90.00
#
_symmetry.space_group_name_H-M   'P 1'
#
loop_
_entity.id
_entity.type
_entity.pdbx_description
1 polymer ?
#
loop_
_entity_poly.entity_id
_entity_poly.type
_entity_poly.pdbx_seq_one_letter_code
_entity_poly.pdbx_strand_id
1 'polypeptide(L)'
;METPWGGACVSEVGTGVAARWLRSLDAAAFDAPGREGAARADRLHEIDGIRGWAALAVVIYHMFYETFGMLYPAFRNPLTETFNGRYAVGIFFILSGEALSASFFAGGGMRAVASLAVKRHSRLSIPIFAAALLVWILQQSGLIFAHEAAGLVHREDWLGTFVSQPISLLTCLQYALIGVYVGDPATGQIVPFLWTMSVEMMGSILIFILLSLWDWLRYRAVILVILGLLLLSSGVACYYAGFVAGLFFASARRQGMIGRIRRWRWMPALSGIAIVALLAAMYASRLRGERFYVMLEVALLAAVFVNPWAVSFFSTRVSRFLGHISFPLYLVHFAVLISFTSGMIVHFGGGAALDQRMAATIASASVAAAIVAAILFEPVELLTRMFGKWLARTIVLPRDRG
;
A
#
# COMPACT_ATOMS: atom_id res chain seq x y z
N MET A 1 -69.41 -19.65 16.39
CA MET A 1 -68.43 -20.51 17.07
C MET A 1 -67.05 -19.85 16.93
N GLU A 2 -66.58 -19.27 18.04
CA GLU A 2 -65.19 -19.18 18.54
C GLU A 2 -64.06 -18.55 17.67
N THR A 3 -63.74 -17.26 17.92
CA THR A 3 -62.52 -16.63 18.54
C THR A 3 -61.08 -17.23 18.31
N PRO A 4 -59.94 -16.51 18.62
CA PRO A 4 -59.24 -15.39 17.89
C PRO A 4 -57.65 -15.41 18.01
N TRP A 5 -56.97 -14.29 17.66
CA TRP A 5 -55.52 -13.92 17.84
C TRP A 5 -54.52 -14.52 16.82
N GLY A 6 -53.40 -13.91 16.36
CA GLY A 6 -52.61 -12.69 16.56
C GLY A 6 -51.40 -12.78 15.59
N GLY A 7 -50.88 -11.71 14.97
CA GLY A 7 -49.77 -10.93 15.52
C GLY A 7 -48.38 -11.59 15.38
N ALA A 8 -47.52 -11.00 14.53
CA ALA A 8 -46.04 -11.07 14.49
C ALA A 8 -45.32 -12.26 13.81
N CYS A 9 -44.44 -11.94 12.85
CA CYS A 9 -42.97 -12.05 12.98
C CYS A 9 -42.32 -12.25 11.60
N VAL A 10 -42.13 -11.15 10.84
CA VAL A 10 -41.13 -11.13 9.76
C VAL A 10 -39.83 -10.64 10.40
N SER A 11 -38.81 -11.49 10.31
CA SER A 11 -37.54 -11.43 11.01
C SER A 11 -36.69 -10.18 10.68
N GLU A 12 -36.77 -9.18 11.55
CA GLU A 12 -35.85 -8.03 11.67
C GLU A 12 -34.46 -8.42 12.25
N VAL A 13 -33.80 -9.46 11.73
CA VAL A 13 -32.48 -9.89 12.26
C VAL A 13 -31.30 -9.56 11.32
N GLY A 14 -31.56 -9.17 10.07
CA GLY A 14 -30.49 -8.88 9.08
C GLY A 14 -29.98 -7.43 9.00
N THR A 15 -30.80 -6.45 9.36
CA THR A 15 -30.51 -5.02 9.09
C THR A 15 -29.74 -4.34 10.23
N GLY A 16 -29.83 -4.86 11.45
CA GLY A 16 -29.23 -4.26 12.64
C GLY A 16 -27.71 -4.42 12.75
N VAL A 17 -27.11 -5.45 12.13
CA VAL A 17 -25.66 -5.67 12.16
C VAL A 17 -24.96 -4.76 11.17
N ALA A 18 -25.39 -4.72 9.91
CA ALA A 18 -24.85 -3.82 8.88
C ALA A 18 -25.04 -2.34 9.25
N ALA A 19 -26.18 -1.96 9.81
CA ALA A 19 -26.40 -0.58 10.27
C ALA A 19 -25.63 -0.24 11.55
N ARG A 20 -25.36 -1.20 12.45
CA ARG A 20 -24.41 -1.00 13.57
C ARG A 20 -22.97 -0.92 13.09
N TRP A 21 -22.62 -1.67 12.05
CA TRP A 21 -21.31 -1.63 11.40
C TRP A 21 -21.06 -0.28 10.73
N LEU A 22 -22.02 0.21 9.92
CA LEU A 22 -21.97 1.55 9.31
C LEU A 22 -21.92 2.67 10.36
N ARG A 23 -22.70 2.57 11.44
CA ARG A 23 -22.63 3.52 12.56
C ARG A 23 -21.31 3.43 13.34
N SER A 24 -20.67 2.27 13.40
CA SER A 24 -19.34 2.12 14.00
C SER A 24 -18.23 2.72 13.13
N LEU A 25 -18.41 2.72 11.80
CA LEU A 25 -17.54 3.45 10.86
C LEU A 25 -17.70 4.97 11.02
N ASP A 26 -18.93 5.47 11.20
CA ASP A 26 -19.20 6.89 11.46
C ASP A 26 -18.72 7.33 12.86
N ALA A 27 -18.91 6.51 13.89
CA ALA A 27 -18.45 6.80 15.26
C ALA A 27 -16.91 6.75 15.38
N ALA A 28 -16.25 5.79 14.71
CA ALA A 28 -14.79 5.76 14.64
C ALA A 28 -14.20 6.94 13.84
N ALA A 29 -14.99 7.53 12.93
CA ALA A 29 -14.65 8.69 12.13
C ALA A 29 -14.92 10.04 12.82
N PHE A 30 -15.76 10.09 13.86
CA PHE A 30 -16.15 11.33 14.53
C PHE A 30 -16.34 11.13 16.05
N ASP A 31 -15.24 11.05 16.79
CA ASP A 31 -15.27 11.32 18.24
C ASP A 31 -14.91 12.80 18.50
N ALA A 32 -15.76 13.49 19.25
CA ALA A 32 -15.52 14.84 19.76
C ALA A 32 -14.30 14.86 20.71
N PRO A 33 -13.56 15.99 20.79
CA PRO A 33 -12.22 15.99 21.37
C PRO A 33 -12.25 15.98 22.91
N GLY A 34 -12.17 14.79 23.50
CA GLY A 34 -11.63 14.59 24.84
C GLY A 34 -10.11 14.78 24.84
N ARG A 35 -9.48 14.97 26.01
CA ARG A 35 -8.06 15.38 26.20
C ARG A 35 -6.97 14.49 25.52
N GLU A 36 -7.32 13.36 24.92
CA GLU A 36 -6.47 12.60 23.97
C GLU A 36 -6.38 13.24 22.57
N GLY A 37 -7.23 14.24 22.28
CA GLY A 37 -7.38 14.92 20.99
C GLY A 37 -6.18 15.73 20.54
N ALA A 38 -5.28 16.11 21.45
CA ALA A 38 -4.02 16.77 21.10
C ALA A 38 -3.03 15.80 20.42
N ALA A 39 -3.06 14.51 20.76
CA ALA A 39 -2.21 13.49 20.14
C ALA A 39 -2.79 12.94 18.82
N ARG A 40 -4.10 13.10 18.59
CA ARG A 40 -4.79 12.67 17.36
C ARG A 40 -4.66 13.71 16.22
N ALA A 41 -4.30 14.95 16.54
CA ALA A 41 -4.12 16.06 15.59
C ALA A 41 -2.87 15.95 14.68
N ASP A 42 -1.93 15.05 15.00
CA ASP A 42 -0.66 14.89 14.27
C ASP A 42 -0.66 13.73 13.25
N ARG A 43 -1.80 13.06 13.03
CA ARG A 43 -1.87 12.05 11.97
C ARG A 43 -1.88 12.74 10.61
N LEU A 44 -0.77 12.62 9.89
CA LEU A 44 -0.58 13.17 8.54
C LEU A 44 -1.49 12.45 7.54
N HIS A 45 -2.74 12.92 7.45
CA HIS A 45 -3.78 12.34 6.61
C HIS A 45 -3.38 12.28 5.13
N GLU A 46 -2.56 13.23 4.68
CA GLU A 46 -2.04 13.25 3.32
C GLU A 46 -1.13 12.06 3.02
N ILE A 47 -0.35 11.56 4.00
CA ILE A 47 0.53 10.41 3.81
C ILE A 47 -0.30 9.15 3.58
N ASP A 48 -1.30 8.92 4.43
CA ASP A 48 -2.24 7.80 4.27
C ASP A 48 -2.94 7.92 2.90
N GLY A 49 -3.38 9.12 2.51
CA GLY A 49 -4.00 9.39 1.22
C GLY A 49 -3.12 9.06 0.01
N ILE A 50 -1.87 9.51 0.00
CA ILE A 50 -0.93 9.23 -1.09
C ILE A 50 -0.68 7.72 -1.21
N ARG A 51 -0.53 6.99 -0.10
CA ARG A 51 -0.42 5.53 -0.11
C ARG A 51 -1.64 4.86 -0.74
N GLY A 52 -2.84 5.37 -0.44
CA GLY A 52 -4.09 4.89 -1.03
C GLY A 52 -4.14 5.02 -2.53
N TRP A 53 -3.83 6.22 -3.04
CA TRP A 53 -3.77 6.46 -4.48
C TRP A 53 -2.67 5.67 -5.17
N ALA A 54 -1.50 5.51 -4.53
CA ALA A 54 -0.42 4.67 -5.04
C ALA A 54 -0.86 3.20 -5.15
N ALA A 55 -1.53 2.64 -4.13
CA ALA A 55 -2.07 1.28 -4.19
C ALA A 55 -3.08 1.12 -5.32
N LEU A 56 -4.02 2.06 -5.47
CA LEU A 56 -5.01 2.04 -6.54
C LEU A 56 -4.36 2.13 -7.92
N ALA A 57 -3.35 2.98 -8.08
CA ALA A 57 -2.56 3.10 -9.30
C ALA A 57 -1.93 1.74 -9.69
N VAL A 58 -1.30 1.04 -8.74
CA VAL A 58 -0.77 -0.31 -8.97
C VAL A 58 -1.83 -1.28 -9.49
N VAL A 59 -3.03 -1.26 -8.91
CA VAL A 59 -4.12 -2.15 -9.37
C VAL A 59 -4.56 -1.78 -10.78
N ILE A 60 -4.77 -0.49 -11.06
CA ILE A 60 -5.17 -0.01 -12.40
C ILE A 60 -4.10 -0.40 -13.43
N TYR A 61 -2.82 -0.25 -13.10
CA TYR A 61 -1.71 -0.64 -13.98
C TYR A 61 -1.76 -2.13 -14.31
N HIS A 62 -1.87 -3.00 -13.31
CA HIS A 62 -1.93 -4.44 -13.54
C HIS A 62 -3.15 -4.84 -14.39
N MET A 63 -4.32 -4.26 -14.13
CA MET A 63 -5.55 -4.63 -14.84
C MET A 63 -5.60 -4.07 -16.26
N PHE A 64 -5.26 -2.79 -16.48
CA PHE A 64 -5.36 -2.15 -17.80
C PHE A 64 -4.07 -2.31 -18.62
N TYR A 65 -2.93 -1.93 -18.05
CA TYR A 65 -1.67 -1.84 -18.78
C TYR A 65 -1.02 -3.20 -18.99
N GLU A 66 -0.89 -3.99 -17.93
CA GLU A 66 -0.23 -5.31 -18.00
C GLU A 66 -1.18 -6.33 -18.63
N THR A 67 -2.33 -6.62 -18.04
CA THR A 67 -3.20 -7.70 -18.53
C THR A 67 -3.69 -7.49 -19.95
N PHE A 68 -4.24 -6.31 -20.28
CA PHE A 68 -4.86 -6.07 -21.59
C PHE A 68 -4.03 -5.21 -22.54
N GLY A 69 -2.93 -4.58 -22.10
CA GLY A 69 -2.20 -3.62 -22.93
C GLY A 69 -1.43 -4.22 -24.11
N MET A 70 -1.13 -5.52 -24.09
CA MET A 70 -0.58 -6.24 -25.25
C MET A 70 -1.65 -6.45 -26.32
N LEU A 71 -2.84 -6.90 -25.92
CA LEU A 71 -3.98 -7.11 -26.81
C LEU A 71 -4.53 -5.79 -27.35
N TYR A 72 -4.58 -4.76 -26.50
CA TYR A 72 -5.08 -3.42 -26.82
C TYR A 72 -4.07 -2.33 -26.45
N PRO A 73 -3.19 -1.94 -27.39
CA PRO A 73 -2.16 -0.92 -27.14
C PRO A 73 -2.68 0.43 -26.64
N ALA A 74 -3.96 0.76 -26.87
CA ALA A 74 -4.59 1.96 -26.32
C ALA A 74 -4.58 2.02 -24.77
N PHE A 75 -4.52 0.87 -24.09
CA PHE A 75 -4.35 0.81 -22.64
C PHE A 75 -2.90 1.03 -22.18
N ARG A 76 -1.93 1.12 -23.09
CA ARG A 76 -0.55 1.54 -22.81
C ARG A 76 -0.33 3.01 -23.13
N ASN A 77 -1.05 3.86 -22.41
CA ASN A 77 -1.01 5.31 -22.58
C ASN A 77 -0.29 5.99 -21.41
N PRO A 78 -0.01 7.32 -21.48
CA PRO A 78 0.73 8.02 -20.44
C PRO A 78 0.10 7.93 -19.05
N LEU A 79 -1.23 7.96 -18.94
CA LEU A 79 -1.92 7.89 -17.65
C LEU A 79 -1.67 6.54 -16.97
N THR A 80 -1.93 5.46 -17.70
CA THR A 80 -1.71 4.10 -17.20
C THR A 80 -0.23 3.82 -16.93
N GLU A 81 0.70 4.34 -17.74
CA GLU A 81 2.15 4.19 -17.50
C GLU A 81 2.59 4.92 -16.22
N THR A 82 2.06 6.12 -15.94
CA THR A 82 2.38 6.82 -14.68
C THR A 82 1.91 6.08 -13.44
N PHE A 83 1.02 5.09 -13.59
CA PHE A 83 0.55 4.21 -12.53
C PHE A 83 1.40 2.94 -12.35
N ASN A 84 2.49 2.79 -13.11
CA ASN A 84 3.37 1.64 -13.05
C ASN A 84 3.84 1.34 -11.62
N GLY A 85 3.78 0.05 -11.27
CA GLY A 85 4.14 -0.45 -9.95
C GLY A 85 5.55 -0.08 -9.53
N ARG A 86 6.50 0.07 -10.46
CA ARG A 86 7.87 0.50 -10.13
C ARG A 86 7.90 1.88 -9.48
N TYR A 87 7.10 2.82 -9.99
CA TYR A 87 6.99 4.17 -9.42
C TYR A 87 6.24 4.18 -8.09
N ALA A 88 5.12 3.47 -8.04
CA ALA A 88 4.27 3.45 -6.86
C ALA A 88 4.99 2.81 -5.66
N VAL A 89 5.81 1.79 -5.90
CA VAL A 89 6.59 1.09 -4.88
C VAL A 89 7.60 2.02 -4.21
N GLY A 90 8.34 2.83 -4.98
CA GLY A 90 9.29 3.76 -4.36
C GLY A 90 8.61 4.89 -3.57
N ILE A 91 7.40 5.33 -3.98
CA ILE A 91 6.54 6.19 -3.15
C ILE A 91 6.22 5.50 -1.80
N PHE A 92 5.87 4.21 -1.79
CA PHE A 92 5.64 3.49 -0.53
C PHE A 92 6.86 3.51 0.38
N PHE A 93 8.07 3.30 -0.17
CA PHE A 93 9.31 3.32 0.61
C PHE A 93 9.62 4.69 1.22
N ILE A 94 9.39 5.77 0.47
CA ILE A 94 9.56 7.13 0.99
C ILE A 94 8.56 7.41 2.12
N LEU A 95 7.29 7.08 1.92
CA LEU A 95 6.24 7.29 2.92
C LEU A 95 6.43 6.39 4.15
N SER A 96 6.97 5.19 3.98
CA SER A 96 7.36 4.30 5.08
C SER A 96 8.49 4.90 5.91
N GLY A 97 9.51 5.48 5.27
CA GLY A 97 10.57 6.22 5.98
C GLY A 97 10.03 7.40 6.80
N GLU A 98 9.11 8.20 6.24
CA GLU A 98 8.49 9.32 6.95
C GLU A 98 7.60 8.84 8.10
N ALA A 99 6.73 7.85 7.87
CA ALA A 99 5.79 7.34 8.86
C ALA A 99 6.50 6.70 10.08
N LEU A 100 7.58 5.95 9.85
CA LEU A 100 8.40 5.35 10.92
C LEU A 100 9.11 6.43 11.77
N SER A 101 9.47 7.54 11.13
CA SER A 101 10.21 8.63 11.77
C SER A 101 9.30 9.65 12.46
N ALA A 102 8.05 9.79 12.00
CA ALA A 102 7.10 10.77 12.51
C ALA A 102 6.85 10.63 14.01
N SER A 103 6.62 9.39 14.50
CA SER A 103 6.35 9.17 15.93
C SER A 103 7.56 9.45 16.83
N PHE A 104 8.79 9.30 16.30
CA PHE A 104 10.00 9.68 17.03
C PHE A 104 10.03 11.20 17.24
N PHE A 105 9.81 11.96 16.17
CA PHE A 105 9.84 13.44 16.19
C PHE A 105 8.63 14.08 16.90
N ALA A 106 7.49 13.39 16.97
CA ALA A 106 6.30 13.82 17.71
C ALA A 106 6.45 13.70 19.24
N GLY A 107 7.65 13.38 19.75
CA GLY A 107 7.95 13.30 21.19
C GLY A 107 7.96 11.87 21.75
N GLY A 108 7.71 10.85 20.92
CA GLY A 108 7.76 9.45 21.35
C GLY A 108 9.18 8.90 21.57
N GLY A 109 10.20 9.53 20.98
CA GLY A 109 11.61 9.18 21.15
C GLY A 109 11.91 7.69 20.90
N MET A 110 12.88 7.14 21.62
CA MET A 110 13.30 5.74 21.46
C MET A 110 12.24 4.71 21.84
N ARG A 111 11.30 5.04 22.73
CA ARG A 111 10.17 4.16 23.07
C ARG A 111 9.26 3.92 21.87
N ALA A 112 9.02 4.96 21.05
CA ALA A 112 8.25 4.82 19.83
C ALA A 112 8.97 3.92 18.80
N VAL A 113 10.29 4.10 18.65
CA VAL A 113 11.13 3.26 17.77
C VAL A 113 11.10 1.80 18.20
N ALA A 114 11.31 1.51 19.48
CA ALA A 114 11.24 0.15 20.02
C ALA A 114 9.87 -0.49 19.81
N SER A 115 8.78 0.28 20.04
CA SER A 115 7.42 -0.16 19.76
C SER A 115 7.23 -0.54 18.29
N LEU A 116 7.66 0.31 17.36
CA LEU A 116 7.56 0.06 15.93
C LEU A 116 8.38 -1.15 15.49
N ALA A 117 9.61 -1.30 16.00
CA ALA A 117 10.49 -2.41 15.68
C ALA A 117 9.88 -3.75 16.08
N VAL A 118 9.40 -3.86 17.32
CA VAL A 118 8.78 -5.10 17.85
C VAL A 118 7.53 -5.49 17.06
N LYS A 119 6.70 -4.51 16.66
CA LYS A 119 5.48 -4.76 15.88
C LYS A 119 5.76 -5.07 14.41
N ARG A 120 6.94 -4.74 13.89
CA ARG A 120 7.18 -4.66 12.45
C ARG A 120 6.95 -5.99 11.74
N HIS A 121 7.54 -7.05 12.28
CA HIS A 121 7.46 -8.38 11.68
C HIS A 121 6.02 -8.90 11.63
N SER A 122 5.33 -8.93 12.78
CA SER A 122 3.95 -9.41 12.85
C SER A 122 2.97 -8.53 12.06
N ARG A 123 3.22 -7.21 11.98
CA ARG A 123 2.41 -6.27 11.21
C ARG A 123 2.37 -6.60 9.72
N LEU A 124 3.48 -7.11 9.18
CA LEU A 124 3.60 -7.50 7.79
C LEU A 124 3.24 -8.98 7.60
N SER A 125 3.77 -9.89 8.42
CA SER A 125 3.64 -11.33 8.22
C SER A 125 2.20 -11.85 8.37
N ILE A 126 1.38 -11.30 9.29
CA ILE A 126 0.00 -11.78 9.49
C ILE A 126 -0.87 -11.51 8.25
N PRO A 127 -0.92 -10.28 7.70
CA PRO A 127 -1.64 -10.02 6.45
C PRO A 127 -1.05 -10.78 5.24
N ILE A 128 0.28 -10.91 5.15
CA ILE A 128 0.92 -11.69 4.08
C ILE A 128 0.48 -13.15 4.13
N PHE A 129 0.43 -13.75 5.34
CA PHE A 129 -0.04 -15.12 5.52
C PHE A 129 -1.49 -15.29 5.07
N ALA A 130 -2.38 -14.36 5.46
CA ALA A 130 -3.78 -14.41 5.05
C ALA A 130 -3.95 -14.25 3.52
N ALA A 131 -3.14 -13.41 2.87
CA ALA A 131 -3.14 -13.26 1.41
C ALA A 131 -2.62 -14.53 0.71
N ALA A 132 -1.54 -15.13 1.22
CA ALA A 132 -1.02 -16.40 0.72
C ALA A 132 -2.02 -17.55 0.91
N LEU A 133 -2.74 -17.55 2.04
CA LEU A 133 -3.80 -18.52 2.33
C LEU A 133 -4.98 -18.35 1.36
N LEU A 134 -5.35 -17.11 1.01
CA LEU A 134 -6.37 -16.85 0.00
C LEU A 134 -5.98 -17.44 -1.36
N VAL A 135 -4.73 -17.23 -1.80
CA VAL A 135 -4.22 -17.83 -3.05
C VAL A 135 -4.23 -19.37 -2.98
N TRP A 136 -3.82 -19.93 -1.84
CA TRP A 136 -3.88 -21.38 -1.62
C TRP A 136 -5.31 -21.93 -1.73
N ILE A 137 -6.29 -21.29 -1.09
CA ILE A 137 -7.71 -21.68 -1.17
C ILE A 137 -8.20 -21.65 -2.63
N LEU A 138 -7.86 -20.61 -3.39
CA LEU A 138 -8.22 -20.50 -4.80
C LEU A 138 -7.61 -21.64 -5.63
N GLN A 139 -6.35 -21.99 -5.37
CA GLN A 139 -5.70 -23.11 -6.06
C GLN A 139 -6.38 -24.45 -5.75
N GLN A 140 -6.65 -24.73 -4.46
CA GLN A 140 -7.31 -25.98 -4.06
C GLN A 140 -8.75 -26.08 -4.60
N SER A 141 -9.41 -24.94 -4.80
CA SER A 141 -10.77 -24.88 -5.34
C SER A 141 -10.82 -24.92 -6.86
N GLY A 142 -9.68 -24.97 -7.56
CA GLY A 142 -9.62 -24.90 -9.02
C GLY A 142 -10.07 -23.55 -9.60
N LEU A 143 -10.01 -22.46 -8.81
CA LEU A 143 -10.46 -21.12 -9.18
C LEU A 143 -9.32 -20.20 -9.65
N ILE A 144 -8.20 -20.78 -10.11
CA ILE A 144 -7.09 -20.05 -10.71
C ILE A 144 -7.11 -20.30 -12.21
N PHE A 145 -7.32 -19.23 -12.98
CA PHE A 145 -7.50 -19.29 -14.44
C PHE A 145 -6.36 -18.58 -15.19
N ALA A 146 -5.28 -18.20 -14.49
CA ALA A 146 -4.20 -17.35 -15.02
C ALA A 146 -3.52 -17.95 -16.26
N HIS A 147 -3.24 -19.25 -16.27
CA HIS A 147 -2.59 -19.93 -17.40
C HIS A 147 -3.43 -19.90 -18.68
N GLU A 148 -4.72 -20.20 -18.57
CA GLU A 148 -5.65 -20.17 -19.71
C GLU A 148 -5.88 -18.73 -20.20
N ALA A 149 -6.10 -17.79 -19.28
CA ALA A 149 -6.27 -16.38 -19.60
C ALA A 149 -5.06 -15.80 -20.31
N ALA A 150 -3.84 -16.21 -19.93
CA ALA A 150 -2.60 -15.72 -20.51
C ALA A 150 -2.52 -15.91 -22.03
N GLY A 151 -2.98 -17.05 -22.55
CA GLY A 151 -3.02 -17.31 -23.99
C GLY A 151 -4.01 -16.42 -24.74
N LEU A 152 -5.11 -16.04 -24.08
CA LEU A 152 -6.16 -15.19 -24.67
C LEU A 152 -5.78 -13.71 -24.72
N VAL A 153 -4.88 -13.26 -23.85
CA VAL A 153 -4.40 -11.85 -23.80
C VAL A 153 -2.94 -11.68 -24.22
N HIS A 154 -2.29 -12.74 -24.72
CA HIS A 154 -0.88 -12.76 -25.15
C HIS A 154 0.09 -12.33 -24.04
N ARG A 155 -0.09 -12.88 -22.83
CA ARG A 155 0.73 -12.62 -21.63
C ARG A 155 1.26 -13.90 -20.96
N GLU A 156 1.62 -14.88 -21.76
CA GLU A 156 2.25 -16.13 -21.30
C GLU A 156 3.57 -15.86 -20.57
N ASP A 157 4.26 -14.77 -20.94
CA ASP A 157 5.51 -14.29 -20.33
C ASP A 157 5.37 -13.80 -18.88
N TRP A 158 4.14 -13.49 -18.46
CA TRP A 158 3.88 -12.84 -17.18
C TRP A 158 2.71 -13.48 -16.44
N LEU A 159 1.50 -13.40 -16.97
CA LEU A 159 0.30 -13.97 -16.35
C LEU A 159 0.38 -15.50 -16.29
N GLY A 160 0.90 -16.11 -17.37
CA GLY A 160 1.10 -17.56 -17.47
C GLY A 160 2.25 -18.11 -16.61
N THR A 161 3.01 -17.25 -15.92
CA THR A 161 4.09 -17.69 -15.01
C THR A 161 3.62 -17.85 -13.56
N PHE A 162 2.41 -17.38 -13.26
CA PHE A 162 1.92 -17.33 -11.89
C PHE A 162 1.34 -18.66 -11.43
N VAL A 163 1.65 -19.02 -10.18
CA VAL A 163 1.08 -20.18 -9.48
C VAL A 163 1.27 -21.49 -10.28
N SER A 164 2.47 -21.70 -10.82
CA SER A 164 2.83 -22.90 -11.60
C SER A 164 3.18 -24.13 -10.75
N GLN A 165 3.25 -23.98 -9.43
CA GLN A 165 3.59 -25.04 -8.49
C GLN A 165 2.48 -25.20 -7.45
N PRO A 166 2.23 -26.43 -6.95
CA PRO A 166 1.26 -26.66 -5.90
C PRO A 166 1.69 -25.97 -4.60
N ILE A 167 0.77 -25.21 -4.02
CA ILE A 167 0.94 -24.51 -2.75
C ILE A 167 0.38 -25.41 -1.64
N SER A 168 1.09 -25.47 -0.52
CA SER A 168 0.63 -26.11 0.72
C SER A 168 0.54 -25.10 1.87
N LEU A 169 -0.24 -25.44 2.90
CA LEU A 169 -0.34 -24.61 4.12
C LEU A 169 1.04 -24.34 4.75
N LEU A 170 1.92 -25.33 4.76
CA LEU A 170 3.28 -25.18 5.29
C LEU A 170 4.07 -24.16 4.47
N THR A 171 3.97 -24.22 3.14
CA THR A 171 4.64 -23.24 2.27
C THR A 171 4.08 -21.82 2.46
N CYS A 172 2.77 -21.66 2.69
CA CYS A 172 2.20 -20.35 3.04
C CYS A 172 2.80 -19.80 4.34
N LEU A 173 2.93 -20.64 5.36
CA LEU A 173 3.50 -20.24 6.65
C LEU A 173 4.98 -19.87 6.52
N GLN A 174 5.78 -20.72 5.87
CA GLN A 174 7.20 -20.45 5.65
C GLN A 174 7.43 -19.20 4.81
N TYR A 175 6.63 -19.01 3.75
CA TYR A 175 6.66 -17.83 2.92
C TYR A 175 6.37 -16.56 3.71
N ALA A 176 5.26 -16.53 4.47
CA ALA A 176 4.85 -15.34 5.20
C ALA A 176 5.76 -14.99 6.39
N LEU A 177 6.36 -15.99 7.04
CA LEU A 177 7.25 -15.75 8.19
C LEU A 177 8.68 -15.42 7.78
N ILE A 178 9.24 -16.04 6.74
CA ILE A 178 10.67 -15.88 6.41
C ILE A 178 10.88 -15.67 4.92
N GLY A 179 10.27 -16.52 4.08
CA GLY A 179 10.56 -16.58 2.65
C GLY A 179 10.38 -15.25 1.93
N VAL A 180 9.33 -14.49 2.24
CA VAL A 180 9.04 -13.19 1.63
C VAL A 180 10.09 -12.11 1.95
N TYR A 181 10.85 -12.27 3.03
CA TYR A 181 11.84 -11.26 3.48
C TYR A 181 13.27 -11.57 3.05
N VAL A 182 13.60 -12.85 2.87
CA VAL A 182 14.99 -13.31 2.65
C VAL A 182 15.13 -14.09 1.33
N GLY A 183 14.04 -14.63 0.79
CA GLY A 183 14.04 -15.44 -0.42
C GLY A 183 14.36 -14.64 -1.68
N ASP A 184 14.80 -15.35 -2.70
CA ASP A 184 15.03 -14.79 -4.03
C ASP A 184 13.69 -14.30 -4.63
N PRO A 185 13.59 -13.03 -5.06
CA PRO A 185 12.41 -12.52 -5.74
C PRO A 185 11.93 -13.35 -6.93
N ALA A 186 12.83 -14.10 -7.58
CA ALA A 186 12.53 -14.91 -8.76
C ALA A 186 11.97 -16.31 -8.43
N THR A 187 12.08 -16.80 -7.19
CA THR A 187 11.71 -18.18 -6.86
C THR A 187 10.90 -18.28 -5.57
N GLY A 188 9.97 -19.25 -5.52
CA GLY A 188 9.21 -19.54 -4.29
C GLY A 188 8.20 -18.46 -3.86
N GLN A 189 7.82 -17.54 -4.75
CA GLN A 189 6.83 -16.51 -4.46
C GLN A 189 5.41 -17.03 -4.63
N ILE A 190 4.61 -16.96 -3.55
CA ILE A 190 3.16 -17.24 -3.61
C ILE A 190 2.40 -16.02 -4.13
N VAL A 191 2.81 -14.82 -3.71
CA VAL A 191 2.27 -13.55 -4.20
C VAL A 191 3.44 -12.75 -4.82
N PRO A 192 3.59 -12.77 -6.15
CA PRO A 192 4.78 -12.24 -6.85
C PRO A 192 5.10 -10.77 -6.60
N PHE A 193 4.11 -9.98 -6.18
CA PHE A 193 4.29 -8.55 -5.94
C PHE A 193 4.88 -8.24 -4.56
N LEU A 194 4.98 -9.23 -3.66
CA LEU A 194 5.49 -9.03 -2.29
C LEU A 194 7.01 -9.07 -2.17
N TRP A 195 7.76 -9.13 -3.28
CA TRP A 195 9.21 -8.92 -3.27
C TRP A 195 9.62 -7.61 -2.55
N THR A 196 8.73 -6.61 -2.56
CA THR A 196 8.88 -5.33 -1.89
C THR A 196 8.94 -5.43 -0.37
N MET A 197 8.38 -6.50 0.23
CA MET A 197 8.35 -6.68 1.68
C MET A 197 9.74 -6.92 2.28
N SER A 198 10.67 -7.53 1.51
CA SER A 198 12.08 -7.65 1.89
C SER A 198 12.72 -6.26 2.05
N VAL A 199 12.57 -5.41 1.04
CA VAL A 199 13.06 -4.02 1.06
C VAL A 199 12.39 -3.23 2.19
N GLU A 200 11.07 -3.43 2.39
CA GLU A 200 10.28 -2.78 3.44
C GLU A 200 10.76 -3.15 4.85
N MET A 201 11.21 -4.39 5.07
CA MET A 201 11.80 -4.83 6.33
C MET A 201 13.19 -4.23 6.56
N MET A 202 14.08 -4.37 5.57
CA MET A 202 15.47 -3.91 5.67
C MET A 202 15.57 -2.38 5.75
N GLY A 203 14.75 -1.67 4.97
CA GLY A 203 14.65 -0.21 5.03
C GLY A 203 14.19 0.29 6.40
N SER A 204 13.33 -0.48 7.09
CA SER A 204 12.91 -0.13 8.45
C SER A 204 14.01 -0.28 9.47
N ILE A 205 14.79 -1.36 9.36
CA ILE A 205 15.96 -1.57 10.22
C ILE A 205 16.94 -0.41 10.03
N LEU A 206 17.21 0.01 8.79
CA LEU A 206 18.02 1.19 8.49
C LEU A 206 17.47 2.45 9.19
N ILE A 207 16.16 2.71 9.10
CA ILE A 207 15.54 3.86 9.77
C ILE A 207 15.64 3.76 11.29
N PHE A 208 15.41 2.58 11.88
CA PHE A 208 15.54 2.40 13.32
C PHE A 208 16.98 2.65 13.81
N ILE A 209 17.99 2.21 13.05
CA ILE A 209 19.40 2.50 13.34
C ILE A 209 19.66 4.01 13.26
N LEU A 210 19.24 4.67 12.17
CA LEU A 210 19.44 6.12 12.00
C LEU A 210 18.75 6.94 13.09
N LEU A 211 17.55 6.55 13.52
CA LEU A 211 16.83 7.19 14.62
C LEU A 211 17.50 6.93 15.98
N SER A 212 18.06 5.74 16.19
CA SER A 212 18.80 5.41 17.42
C SER A 212 20.08 6.24 17.56
N LEU A 213 20.72 6.56 16.44
CA LEU A 213 21.92 7.39 16.39
C LEU A 213 21.59 8.90 16.30
N TRP A 214 20.31 9.28 16.21
CA TRP A 214 19.89 10.62 15.81
C TRP A 214 20.52 11.73 16.67
N ASP A 215 20.55 11.55 17.98
CA ASP A 215 21.07 12.54 18.92
C ASP A 215 22.61 12.70 18.84
N TRP A 216 23.29 11.70 18.29
CA TRP A 216 24.75 11.64 18.17
C TRP A 216 25.24 12.25 16.85
N LEU A 217 24.35 12.43 15.88
CA LEU A 217 24.67 12.99 14.58
C LEU A 217 24.67 14.53 14.65
N ARG A 218 25.85 15.15 14.54
CA ARG A 218 26.01 16.63 14.52
C ARG A 218 25.59 17.25 13.19
N TYR A 219 25.94 16.62 12.06
CA TYR A 219 25.69 17.13 10.70
C TYR A 219 24.57 16.36 9.97
N ARG A 220 23.43 16.18 10.64
CA ARG A 220 22.33 15.28 10.24
C ARG A 220 21.91 15.43 8.78
N ALA A 221 21.60 16.65 8.34
CA ALA A 221 21.14 16.89 6.97
C ALA A 221 22.18 16.49 5.92
N VAL A 222 23.45 16.84 6.15
CA VAL A 222 24.56 16.49 5.25
C VAL A 222 24.77 14.97 5.22
N ILE A 223 24.74 14.31 6.38
CA ILE A 223 24.88 12.86 6.49
C ILE A 223 23.76 12.14 5.74
N LEU A 224 22.50 12.57 5.90
CA LEU A 224 21.37 11.97 5.18
C LEU A 224 21.47 12.19 3.67
N VAL A 225 21.94 13.35 3.21
CA VAL A 225 22.16 13.61 1.78
C VAL A 225 23.26 12.71 1.22
N ILE A 226 24.42 12.65 1.89
CA ILE A 226 25.54 11.79 1.46
C ILE A 226 25.11 10.32 1.45
N LEU A 227 24.45 9.85 2.51
CA LEU A 227 23.96 8.48 2.60
C LEU A 227 22.92 8.19 1.51
N GLY A 228 21.99 9.11 1.26
CA GLY A 228 21.01 8.99 0.17
C GLY A 228 21.67 8.87 -1.20
N LEU A 229 22.66 9.72 -1.50
CA LEU A 229 23.42 9.66 -2.75
C LEU A 229 24.22 8.37 -2.89
N LEU A 230 24.84 7.88 -1.81
CA LEU A 230 25.56 6.61 -1.80
C LEU A 230 24.60 5.45 -2.11
N LEU A 231 23.45 5.39 -1.44
CA LEU A 231 22.44 4.37 -1.65
C LEU A 231 21.86 4.40 -3.08
N LEU A 232 21.59 5.59 -3.63
CA LEU A 232 21.14 5.77 -5.02
C LEU A 232 22.11 5.19 -6.05
N SER A 233 23.41 5.13 -5.75
CA SER A 233 24.42 4.66 -6.70
C SER A 233 24.51 3.12 -6.84
N SER A 234 23.68 2.38 -6.09
CA SER A 234 23.73 0.91 -6.00
C SER A 234 22.38 0.26 -6.33
N GLY A 235 22.36 -0.99 -6.82
CA GLY A 235 21.21 -1.68 -7.44
C GLY A 235 19.89 -1.62 -6.66
N VAL A 236 19.53 -2.68 -5.93
CA VAL A 236 18.31 -2.70 -5.08
C VAL A 236 18.40 -1.65 -3.95
N ALA A 237 19.62 -1.28 -3.55
CA ALA A 237 19.84 -0.33 -2.47
C ALA A 237 19.38 1.10 -2.78
N CYS A 238 19.13 1.45 -4.06
CA CYS A 238 18.51 2.74 -4.40
C CYS A 238 17.14 2.95 -3.71
N TYR A 239 16.37 1.89 -3.46
CA TYR A 239 15.11 1.99 -2.72
C TYR A 239 15.29 2.44 -1.26
N TYR A 240 16.42 2.11 -0.63
CA TYR A 240 16.73 2.57 0.72
C TYR A 240 17.02 4.07 0.78
N ALA A 241 17.43 4.68 -0.35
CA ALA A 241 17.51 6.15 -0.44
C ALA A 241 16.13 6.80 -0.27
N GLY A 242 15.06 6.14 -0.74
CA GLY A 242 13.68 6.56 -0.51
C GLY A 242 13.33 6.63 0.97
N PHE A 243 13.68 5.60 1.75
CA PHE A 243 13.51 5.60 3.20
C PHE A 243 14.24 6.78 3.86
N VAL A 244 15.49 7.02 3.48
CA VAL A 244 16.31 8.14 3.98
C VAL A 244 15.68 9.50 3.63
N ALA A 245 15.13 9.64 2.42
CA ALA A 245 14.38 10.84 2.02
C ALA A 245 13.11 11.01 2.87
N GLY A 246 12.40 9.92 3.18
CA GLY A 246 11.26 9.93 4.10
C GLY A 246 11.62 10.41 5.50
N LEU A 247 12.74 9.92 6.07
CA LEU A 247 13.27 10.41 7.34
C LEU A 247 13.61 11.91 7.28
N PHE A 248 14.20 12.37 6.18
CA PHE A 248 14.45 13.78 5.94
C PHE A 248 13.15 14.60 5.93
N PHE A 249 12.10 14.14 5.24
CA PHE A 249 10.80 14.81 5.22
C PHE A 249 10.16 14.88 6.61
N ALA A 250 10.21 13.82 7.40
CA ALA A 250 9.71 13.80 8.77
C ALA A 250 10.44 14.85 9.65
N SER A 251 11.77 14.92 9.55
CA SER A 251 12.59 15.91 10.25
C SER A 251 12.30 17.34 9.79
N ALA A 252 12.22 17.56 8.47
CA ALA A 252 11.89 18.84 7.85
C ALA A 252 10.52 19.36 8.29
N ARG A 253 9.53 18.46 8.40
CA ARG A 253 8.19 18.77 8.88
C ARG A 253 8.22 19.20 10.34
N ARG A 254 8.93 18.46 11.19
CA ARG A 254 9.08 18.77 12.62
C ARG A 254 9.73 20.14 12.85
N GLN A 255 10.70 20.51 12.02
CA GLN A 255 11.37 21.82 12.06
C GLN A 255 10.53 22.96 11.46
N GLY A 256 9.33 22.67 10.95
CA GLY A 256 8.46 23.65 10.32
C GLY A 256 8.93 24.11 8.93
N MET A 257 9.92 23.45 8.33
CA MET A 257 10.48 23.82 7.03
C MET A 257 9.44 23.72 5.91
N ILE A 258 8.73 22.58 5.82
CA ILE A 258 7.68 22.35 4.82
C ILE A 258 6.58 23.43 4.93
N GLY A 259 6.13 23.73 6.16
CA GLY A 259 5.13 24.76 6.42
C GLY A 259 5.62 26.17 6.08
N ARG A 260 6.90 26.47 6.25
CA ARG A 260 7.51 27.77 5.87
C ARG A 260 7.56 27.93 4.35
N ILE A 261 8.00 26.91 3.63
CA ILE A 261 8.08 26.91 2.16
C ILE A 261 6.68 27.03 1.55
N ARG A 262 5.71 26.27 2.08
CA ARG A 262 4.32 26.28 1.62
C ARG A 262 3.63 27.65 1.71
N ARG A 263 4.07 28.52 2.64
CA ARG A 263 3.50 29.88 2.81
C ARG A 263 3.97 30.89 1.76
N TRP A 264 4.94 30.55 0.91
CA TRP A 264 5.39 31.45 -0.16
C TRP A 264 4.30 31.61 -1.22
N ARG A 265 4.00 32.87 -1.62
CA ARG A 265 2.84 33.19 -2.48
C ARG A 265 2.79 32.40 -3.79
N TRP A 266 3.95 32.12 -4.38
CA TRP A 266 4.08 31.43 -5.67
C TRP A 266 4.22 29.93 -5.55
N MET A 267 4.36 29.39 -4.33
CA MET A 267 4.62 27.98 -4.11
C MET A 267 3.52 27.06 -4.69
N PRO A 268 2.21 27.38 -4.61
CA PRO A 268 1.17 26.54 -5.23
C PRO A 268 1.35 26.41 -6.75
N ALA A 269 1.66 27.50 -7.45
CA ALA A 269 1.87 27.48 -8.89
C ALA A 269 3.17 26.76 -9.27
N LEU A 270 4.30 27.08 -8.61
CA LEU A 270 5.60 26.46 -8.89
C LEU A 270 5.59 24.95 -8.63
N SER A 271 5.04 24.53 -7.48
CA SER A 271 4.91 23.11 -7.17
C SER A 271 3.90 22.39 -8.06
N GLY A 272 2.82 23.06 -8.49
CA GLY A 272 1.87 22.51 -9.46
C GLY A 272 2.53 22.23 -10.81
N ILE A 273 3.30 23.19 -11.33
CA ILE A 273 4.09 23.01 -12.57
C ILE A 273 5.11 21.89 -12.38
N ALA A 274 5.81 21.86 -11.24
CA ALA A 274 6.78 20.82 -10.94
C ALA A 274 6.13 19.42 -10.90
N ILE A 275 4.95 19.27 -10.28
CA ILE A 275 4.21 17.99 -10.26
C ILE A 275 3.92 17.52 -11.69
N VAL A 276 3.36 18.39 -12.53
CA VAL A 276 3.04 18.03 -13.93
C VAL A 276 4.30 17.68 -14.71
N ALA A 277 5.37 18.47 -14.57
CA ALA A 277 6.65 18.23 -15.24
C ALA A 277 7.30 16.91 -14.79
N LEU A 278 7.23 16.59 -13.49
CA LEU A 278 7.76 15.34 -12.93
C LEU A 278 6.96 14.14 -13.42
N LEU A 279 5.63 14.20 -13.45
CA LEU A 279 4.80 13.13 -14.02
C LEU A 279 5.10 12.90 -15.51
N ALA A 280 5.28 13.98 -16.28
CA ALA A 280 5.70 13.88 -17.67
C ALA A 280 7.13 13.29 -17.81
N ALA A 281 8.04 13.66 -16.92
CA ALA A 281 9.40 13.12 -16.88
C ALA A 281 9.43 11.63 -16.52
N MET A 282 8.56 11.17 -15.62
CA MET A 282 8.37 9.75 -15.30
C MET A 282 7.94 8.98 -16.56
N TYR A 283 6.92 9.47 -17.27
CA TYR A 283 6.49 8.86 -18.53
C TYR A 283 7.59 8.83 -19.60
N ALA A 284 8.31 9.95 -19.78
CA ALA A 284 9.39 10.06 -20.75
C ALA A 284 10.59 9.16 -20.41
N SER A 285 10.77 8.86 -19.12
CA SER A 285 11.92 8.11 -18.62
C SER A 285 11.61 6.65 -18.33
N ARG A 286 10.48 6.11 -18.83
CA ARG A 286 10.03 4.72 -18.65
C ARG A 286 11.03 3.63 -19.05
N LEU A 287 12.09 3.99 -19.78
CA LEU A 287 13.17 3.09 -20.18
C LEU A 287 14.44 3.25 -19.32
N ARG A 288 14.41 4.10 -18.29
CA ARG A 288 15.53 4.30 -17.37
C ARG A 288 15.47 3.30 -16.23
N GLY A 289 16.56 3.20 -15.47
CA GLY A 289 16.65 2.29 -14.33
C GLY A 289 16.03 2.86 -13.05
N GLU A 290 15.81 1.98 -12.07
CA GLU A 290 15.15 2.26 -10.78
C GLU A 290 15.71 3.48 -10.03
N ARG A 291 17.03 3.74 -10.15
CA ARG A 291 17.70 4.90 -9.53
C ARG A 291 17.08 6.23 -9.96
N PHE A 292 16.72 6.34 -11.23
CA PHE A 292 16.12 7.55 -11.78
C PHE A 292 14.68 7.72 -11.27
N TYR A 293 13.97 6.61 -11.09
CA TYR A 293 12.59 6.59 -10.57
C TYR A 293 12.55 7.08 -9.13
N VAL A 294 13.41 6.56 -8.26
CA VAL A 294 13.52 7.03 -6.87
C VAL A 294 13.80 8.53 -6.79
N MET A 295 14.67 9.07 -7.65
CA MET A 295 14.95 10.51 -7.69
C MET A 295 13.70 11.32 -8.07
N LEU A 296 12.95 10.88 -9.08
CA LEU A 296 11.71 11.56 -9.50
C LEU A 296 10.62 11.46 -8.43
N GLU A 297 10.49 10.33 -7.75
CA GLU A 297 9.49 10.13 -6.69
C GLU A 297 9.79 10.99 -5.46
N VAL A 298 11.06 11.09 -5.06
CA VAL A 298 11.48 12.00 -3.98
C VAL A 298 11.16 13.45 -4.35
N ALA A 299 11.48 13.87 -5.58
CA ALA A 299 11.15 15.20 -6.07
C ALA A 299 9.62 15.43 -6.14
N LEU A 300 8.87 14.42 -6.57
CA LEU A 300 7.41 14.47 -6.69
C LEU A 300 6.77 14.63 -5.31
N LEU A 301 7.17 13.83 -4.33
CA LEU A 301 6.67 13.96 -2.96
C LEU A 301 7.07 15.29 -2.31
N ALA A 302 8.29 15.78 -2.56
CA ALA A 302 8.69 17.10 -2.11
C ALA A 302 7.77 18.20 -2.68
N ALA A 303 7.46 18.15 -3.98
CA ALA A 303 6.55 19.08 -4.64
C ALA A 303 5.11 18.96 -4.10
N VAL A 304 4.61 17.73 -3.89
CA VAL A 304 3.30 17.47 -3.29
C VAL A 304 3.20 18.04 -1.88
N PHE A 305 4.20 17.83 -1.02
CA PHE A 305 4.14 18.28 0.38
C PHE A 305 4.16 19.80 0.55
N VAL A 306 4.76 20.54 -0.39
CA VAL A 306 4.74 22.01 -0.38
C VAL A 306 3.56 22.60 -1.16
N ASN A 307 2.77 21.78 -1.85
CA ASN A 307 1.57 22.22 -2.56
C ASN A 307 0.31 22.11 -1.67
N PRO A 308 -0.34 23.22 -1.29
CA PRO A 308 -1.50 23.17 -0.39
C PRO A 308 -2.72 22.47 -1.00
N TRP A 309 -2.91 22.54 -2.33
CA TRP A 309 -4.02 21.88 -3.01
C TRP A 309 -3.82 20.37 -3.09
N ALA A 310 -2.60 19.91 -3.39
CA ALA A 310 -2.27 18.50 -3.40
C ALA A 310 -2.44 17.90 -1.98
N VAL A 311 -1.90 18.56 -0.95
CA VAL A 311 -2.09 18.13 0.45
C VAL A 311 -3.58 18.07 0.81
N SER A 312 -4.37 19.06 0.40
CA SER A 312 -5.83 19.07 0.62
C SER A 312 -6.53 17.89 -0.08
N PHE A 313 -6.18 17.63 -1.35
CA PHE A 313 -6.71 16.50 -2.12
C PHE A 313 -6.40 15.16 -1.45
N PHE A 314 -5.15 14.94 -1.03
CA PHE A 314 -4.74 13.72 -0.34
C PHE A 314 -5.31 13.61 1.08
N SER A 315 -5.88 14.68 1.63
CA SER A 315 -6.54 14.68 2.95
C SER A 315 -8.07 14.50 2.87
N THR A 316 -8.65 14.40 1.67
CA THR A 316 -10.11 14.21 1.49
C THR A 316 -10.61 12.88 2.08
N ARG A 317 -11.93 12.74 2.27
CA ARG A 317 -12.54 11.49 2.76
C ARG A 317 -12.23 10.30 1.87
N VAL A 318 -12.26 10.49 0.54
CA VAL A 318 -11.94 9.44 -0.44
C VAL A 318 -10.48 9.04 -0.32
N SER A 319 -9.54 10.00 -0.30
CA SER A 319 -8.12 9.70 -0.13
C SER A 319 -7.84 8.96 1.17
N ARG A 320 -8.46 9.38 2.29
CA ARG A 320 -8.31 8.67 3.58
C ARG A 320 -8.89 7.26 3.55
N PHE A 321 -10.01 7.04 2.86
CA PHE A 321 -10.57 5.71 2.65
C PHE A 321 -9.62 4.82 1.86
N LEU A 322 -9.11 5.31 0.72
CA LEU A 322 -8.09 4.59 -0.06
C LEU A 322 -6.84 4.29 0.78
N GLY A 323 -6.41 5.26 1.60
CA GLY A 323 -5.30 5.10 2.52
C GLY A 323 -5.53 3.99 3.54
N HIS A 324 -6.74 3.91 4.09
CA HIS A 324 -7.14 2.83 5.01
C HIS A 324 -6.94 1.46 4.35
N ILE A 325 -7.48 1.27 3.14
CA ILE A 325 -7.48 -0.02 2.45
C ILE A 325 -6.20 -0.29 1.64
N SER A 326 -5.23 0.64 1.63
CA SER A 326 -4.07 0.59 0.74
C SER A 326 -3.27 -0.70 0.84
N PHE A 327 -2.97 -1.15 2.07
CA PHE A 327 -2.20 -2.38 2.29
C PHE A 327 -3.00 -3.66 1.97
N PRO A 328 -4.26 -3.82 2.44
CA PRO A 328 -5.15 -4.87 1.96
C PRO A 328 -5.28 -4.93 0.43
N LEU A 329 -5.50 -3.79 -0.21
CA LEU A 329 -5.64 -3.68 -1.67
C LEU A 329 -4.38 -4.17 -2.38
N TYR A 330 -3.21 -3.76 -1.89
CA TYR A 330 -1.92 -4.26 -2.40
C TYR A 330 -1.74 -5.77 -2.20
N LEU A 331 -2.30 -6.37 -1.15
CA LEU A 331 -2.20 -7.81 -0.91
C LEU A 331 -3.16 -8.63 -1.79
N VAL A 332 -4.43 -8.24 -1.83
CA VAL A 332 -5.49 -9.09 -2.40
C VAL A 332 -5.70 -8.91 -3.90
N HIS A 333 -5.20 -7.83 -4.51
CA HIS A 333 -5.39 -7.61 -5.95
C HIS A 333 -4.76 -8.72 -6.80
N PHE A 334 -3.71 -9.39 -6.33
CA PHE A 334 -3.15 -10.55 -7.02
C PHE A 334 -4.13 -11.72 -7.06
N ALA A 335 -4.81 -12.03 -5.95
CA ALA A 335 -5.83 -13.07 -5.91
C ALA A 335 -7.00 -12.75 -6.86
N VAL A 336 -7.42 -11.49 -6.92
CA VAL A 336 -8.43 -11.02 -7.90
C VAL A 336 -7.93 -11.16 -9.33
N LEU A 337 -6.67 -10.82 -9.61
CA LEU A 337 -6.06 -10.94 -10.93
C LEU A 337 -6.08 -12.39 -11.43
N ILE A 338 -5.54 -13.34 -10.66
CA ILE A 338 -5.38 -14.73 -11.11
C ILE A 338 -6.70 -15.53 -11.11
N SER A 339 -7.71 -15.06 -10.39
CA SER A 339 -9.01 -15.72 -10.25
C SER A 339 -10.10 -14.97 -10.99
N PHE A 340 -10.61 -13.86 -10.44
CA PHE A 340 -11.74 -13.14 -11.02
C PHE A 340 -11.42 -12.56 -12.40
N THR A 341 -10.31 -11.82 -12.56
CA THR A 341 -9.95 -11.22 -13.85
C THR A 341 -9.70 -12.30 -14.91
N SER A 342 -8.86 -13.28 -14.59
CA SER A 342 -8.55 -14.39 -15.49
C SER A 342 -9.78 -15.24 -15.83
N GLY A 343 -10.66 -15.52 -14.87
CA GLY A 343 -11.89 -16.27 -15.10
C GLY A 343 -12.86 -15.54 -16.03
N MET A 344 -12.97 -14.21 -15.90
CA MET A 344 -13.74 -13.39 -16.82
C MET A 344 -13.13 -13.40 -18.24
N ILE A 345 -11.80 -13.32 -18.36
CA ILE A 345 -11.10 -13.43 -19.64
C ILE A 345 -11.42 -14.78 -20.31
N VAL A 346 -11.31 -15.89 -19.57
CA VAL A 346 -11.60 -17.24 -20.10
C VAL A 346 -13.06 -17.38 -20.50
N HIS A 347 -13.99 -16.94 -19.64
CA HIS A 347 -15.42 -17.04 -19.89
C HIS A 347 -15.87 -16.31 -21.16
N PHE A 348 -15.37 -15.08 -21.37
CA PHE A 348 -15.75 -14.27 -22.53
C PHE A 348 -14.88 -14.49 -23.76
N GLY A 349 -13.63 -14.94 -23.61
CA GLY A 349 -12.69 -15.18 -24.71
C GLY A 349 -12.91 -16.48 -25.48
N GLY A 350 -13.66 -17.43 -24.94
CA GLY A 350 -13.96 -18.71 -25.61
C GLY A 350 -15.03 -18.64 -26.71
N GLY A 351 -15.79 -17.55 -26.84
CA GLY A 351 -16.93 -17.48 -27.77
C GLY A 351 -17.11 -16.16 -28.53
N ALA A 352 -16.53 -15.06 -28.05
CA ALA A 352 -16.46 -13.78 -28.76
C ALA A 352 -15.01 -13.30 -28.72
N ALA A 353 -14.52 -12.67 -29.79
CA ALA A 353 -13.26 -11.94 -29.70
C ALA A 353 -13.41 -10.95 -28.53
N LEU A 354 -12.53 -11.04 -27.52
CA LEU A 354 -12.50 -10.15 -26.37
C LEU A 354 -12.28 -8.72 -26.86
N ASP A 355 -13.33 -8.01 -27.28
CA ASP A 355 -13.20 -6.68 -27.85
C ASP A 355 -12.67 -5.67 -26.84
N GLN A 356 -12.24 -4.49 -27.31
CA GLN A 356 -11.64 -3.48 -26.43
C GLN A 356 -12.61 -3.00 -25.32
N ARG A 357 -13.92 -2.99 -25.60
CA ARG A 357 -14.93 -2.54 -24.62
C ARG A 357 -15.13 -3.58 -23.53
N MET A 358 -15.14 -4.86 -23.90
CA MET A 358 -15.17 -5.98 -22.97
C MET A 358 -13.92 -5.99 -22.10
N ALA A 359 -12.74 -5.82 -22.70
CA ALA A 359 -11.48 -5.71 -21.97
C ALA A 359 -11.50 -4.56 -20.95
N ALA A 360 -11.97 -3.37 -21.35
CA ALA A 360 -12.14 -2.25 -20.42
C ALA A 360 -13.14 -2.56 -19.29
N THR A 361 -14.25 -3.24 -19.62
CA THR A 361 -15.29 -3.63 -18.65
C THR A 361 -14.74 -4.63 -17.64
N ILE A 362 -14.02 -5.65 -18.10
CA ILE A 362 -13.35 -6.64 -17.23
C ILE A 362 -12.34 -5.93 -16.33
N ALA A 363 -11.46 -5.08 -16.90
CA ALA A 363 -10.46 -4.35 -16.12
C ALA A 363 -11.10 -3.45 -15.04
N SER A 364 -12.15 -2.69 -15.38
CA SER A 364 -12.89 -1.87 -14.42
C SER A 364 -13.59 -2.70 -13.34
N ALA A 365 -14.23 -3.80 -13.73
CA ALA A 365 -14.87 -4.72 -12.79
C ALA A 365 -13.83 -5.35 -11.85
N SER A 366 -12.64 -5.68 -12.34
CA SER A 366 -11.54 -6.21 -11.54
C SER A 366 -10.96 -5.19 -10.56
N VAL A 367 -10.86 -3.91 -10.94
CA VAL A 367 -10.49 -2.84 -10.00
C VAL A 367 -11.53 -2.73 -8.88
N ALA A 368 -12.82 -2.75 -9.22
CA ALA A 368 -13.89 -2.74 -8.23
C ALA A 368 -13.86 -3.98 -7.33
N ALA A 369 -13.66 -5.18 -7.90
CA ALA A 369 -13.53 -6.43 -7.17
C ALA A 369 -12.33 -6.40 -6.21
N ALA A 370 -11.19 -5.82 -6.61
CA ALA A 370 -10.03 -5.63 -5.75
C ALA A 370 -10.31 -4.69 -4.57
N ILE A 371 -11.04 -3.59 -4.79
CA ILE A 371 -11.48 -2.69 -3.72
C ILE A 371 -12.42 -3.42 -2.75
N VAL A 372 -13.40 -4.17 -3.26
CA VAL A 372 -14.32 -4.97 -2.42
C VAL A 372 -13.54 -6.02 -1.62
N ALA A 373 -12.64 -6.76 -2.27
CA ALA A 373 -11.79 -7.73 -1.59
C ALA A 373 -10.93 -7.08 -0.51
N ALA A 374 -10.41 -5.87 -0.74
CA ALA A 374 -9.61 -5.12 0.23
C ALA A 374 -10.43 -4.72 1.47
N ILE A 375 -11.70 -4.32 1.27
CA ILE A 375 -12.64 -4.04 2.37
C ILE A 375 -12.93 -5.32 3.16
N LEU A 376 -13.22 -6.43 2.47
CA LEU A 376 -13.49 -7.72 3.11
C LEU A 376 -12.28 -8.28 3.87
N PHE A 377 -11.07 -7.83 3.52
CA PHE A 377 -9.83 -8.20 4.19
C PHE A 377 -9.54 -7.37 5.46
N GLU A 378 -10.32 -6.31 5.75
CA GLU A 378 -10.15 -5.45 6.93
C GLU A 378 -10.13 -6.19 8.28
N PRO A 379 -10.89 -7.27 8.53
CA PRO A 379 -10.79 -8.02 9.77
C PRO A 379 -9.37 -8.52 10.08
N VAL A 380 -8.63 -8.94 9.05
CA VAL A 380 -7.21 -9.37 9.19
C VAL A 380 -6.34 -8.20 9.64
N GLU A 381 -6.57 -7.01 9.09
CA GLU A 381 -5.87 -5.78 9.49
C GLU A 381 -6.15 -5.41 10.94
N LEU A 382 -7.41 -5.50 11.38
CA LEU A 382 -7.81 -5.20 12.75
C LEU A 382 -7.15 -6.18 13.73
N LEU A 383 -7.19 -7.48 13.45
CA LEU A 383 -6.51 -8.51 14.23
C LEU A 383 -5.01 -8.25 14.32
N THR A 384 -4.38 -7.91 13.20
CA THR A 384 -2.95 -7.58 13.14
C THR A 384 -2.61 -6.37 14.02
N ARG A 385 -3.43 -5.31 13.97
CA ARG A 385 -3.24 -4.12 14.82
C ARG A 385 -3.43 -4.43 16.29
N MET A 386 -4.42 -5.25 16.65
CA MET A 386 -4.66 -5.69 18.03
C MET A 386 -3.47 -6.49 18.57
N PHE A 387 -3.01 -7.48 17.79
CA PHE A 387 -1.84 -8.29 18.13
C PHE A 387 -0.58 -7.43 18.31
N GLY A 388 -0.33 -6.49 17.38
CA GLY A 388 0.79 -5.57 17.50
C GLY A 388 0.72 -4.68 18.75
N LYS A 389 -0.45 -4.16 19.11
CA LYS A 389 -0.65 -3.40 20.35
C LYS A 389 -0.35 -4.24 21.59
N TRP A 390 -0.83 -5.48 21.62
CA TRP A 390 -0.54 -6.43 22.69
C TRP A 390 0.97 -6.70 22.81
N LEU A 391 1.64 -7.01 21.69
CA LEU A 391 3.06 -7.29 21.65
C LEU A 391 3.92 -6.11 22.15
N ALA A 392 3.60 -4.89 21.70
CA ALA A 392 4.29 -3.69 22.15
C ALA A 392 4.09 -3.42 23.65
N ARG A 393 2.88 -3.64 24.19
CA ARG A 393 2.62 -3.48 25.63
C ARG A 393 3.40 -4.49 26.46
N THR A 394 3.53 -5.73 25.99
CA THR A 394 4.22 -6.80 26.72
C THR A 394 5.74 -6.63 26.74
N ILE A 395 6.33 -6.13 25.65
CA ILE A 395 7.80 -6.07 25.47
C ILE A 395 8.38 -4.69 25.82
N VAL A 396 7.68 -3.61 25.47
CA VAL A 396 8.25 -2.24 25.51
C VAL A 396 7.82 -1.44 26.74
N LEU A 397 6.65 -1.75 27.33
CA LEU A 397 6.23 -1.15 28.59
C LEU A 397 6.54 -2.15 29.72
N PRO A 398 7.50 -1.88 30.61
CA PRO A 398 7.57 -2.64 31.85
C PRO A 398 6.23 -2.47 32.56
N ARG A 399 5.66 -3.56 33.09
CA ARG A 399 4.67 -3.42 34.16
C ARG A 399 5.36 -2.64 35.26
N ASP A 400 4.87 -1.45 35.58
CA ASP A 400 5.05 -0.88 36.91
C ASP A 400 4.42 -1.90 37.87
N ARG A 401 5.21 -2.88 38.31
CA ARG A 401 4.89 -3.70 39.46
C ARG A 401 5.25 -2.83 40.65
N GLY A 402 4.27 -2.04 41.09
CA GLY A 402 4.26 -1.49 42.44
C GLY A 402 4.22 -2.60 43.48
#